data_AF-G2Y1X2-F1
#
_entry.id   AF-G2Y1X2-F1
#
_cell.length_a   1.000
_cell.length_b   1.000
_cell.length_c   1.000
_cell.angle_alpha   90.00
_cell.angle_beta   90.00
_cell.angle_gamma   90.00
#
_symmetry.space_group_name_H-M   'P 1'
#
loop_
_entity.id
_entity.type
_entity.pdbx_description
1 polymer ?
#
loop_
_entity_poly.entity_id
_entity_poly.type
_entity_poly.pdbx_seq_one_letter_code
_entity_poly.pdbx_strand_id
1 'polypeptide(L)'
;MLESSRGNILRGAGVVIFTSIIILWEEYRLIVPGIIFGVTGMISCGISKALLSLACRHIKLNKASSALVSAHHGFVILTAVFGLIITGLSSYTFEHIAHSSPVMSYTSALIFINLGSMAAAILSGSSLLMFSPTLFVQMSSESNDIISHIPNFVASSASSTLIFLLSMLSNPVSYVSPVQYIAYYTALIALLTLSGKSTNTSSQYHSLGESERMIHSGTFRPNSPAEVSQYTTKTKFIKNVSLGLLLPIIWLLTSTVITSNNTTPADIPAHLDRTYVAESSFDIVVSMYEEDPVSVKTMLASIKSTTFLKTIHPRIIIYTKKPLSDLTALRNYTSVDIVQQLENLGREGGTYLHHIVTNWDSLAQKTMFIQAHAHNMRELIPRVDNYLVGNTGMLNLGFAGVLCDCQDCSDRWGWKDQWEMVPSLYKRLHHNETCEEPVLLSYKGQFVASANRIRGIPLGIYEELLDAITSKTGWSHNESIIGNNLDRPDAPYFGYTVERLWNLLLQCSNLRIATMCPSLLSQRRRFGRIDDCQCLD
;
A
#
# COMPACT_ATOMS: atom_id res chain seq x y z
N MET A 1 -24.57 -28.13 26.08
CA MET A 1 -23.18 -28.37 25.63
C MET A 1 -22.88 -27.77 24.24
N LEU A 2 -23.79 -27.89 23.26
CA LEU A 2 -23.68 -27.19 21.95
C LEU A 2 -23.55 -25.65 22.08
N GLU A 3 -24.21 -25.02 23.06
CA GLU A 3 -24.10 -23.57 23.30
C GLU A 3 -22.72 -23.13 23.77
N SER A 4 -22.03 -23.95 24.58
CA SER A 4 -20.67 -23.66 25.07
C SER A 4 -19.62 -23.75 23.95
N SER A 5 -19.76 -24.74 23.06
CA SER A 5 -18.92 -24.86 21.86
C SER A 5 -19.14 -23.68 20.90
N ARG A 6 -20.41 -23.32 20.64
CA ARG A 6 -20.78 -22.19 19.78
C ARG A 6 -20.28 -20.86 20.35
N GLY A 7 -20.36 -20.66 21.67
CA GLY A 7 -19.83 -19.47 22.36
C GLY A 7 -18.31 -19.32 22.25
N ASN A 8 -17.55 -20.42 22.30
CA ASN A 8 -16.10 -20.38 22.12
C ASN A 8 -15.69 -20.07 20.68
N ILE A 9 -16.41 -20.61 19.68
CA ILE A 9 -16.20 -20.29 18.27
C ILE A 9 -16.47 -18.81 17.99
N LEU A 10 -17.58 -18.28 18.53
CA LEU A 10 -17.93 -16.85 18.41
C LEU A 10 -16.86 -15.94 19.03
N ARG A 11 -16.37 -16.27 20.23
CA ARG A 11 -15.27 -15.52 20.88
C ARG A 11 -13.99 -15.57 20.05
N GLY A 12 -13.67 -16.75 19.53
CA GLY A 12 -12.52 -16.96 18.67
C GLY A 12 -12.56 -16.13 17.39
N ALA A 13 -13.66 -16.22 16.65
CA ALA A 13 -13.90 -15.42 15.46
C ALA A 13 -13.86 -13.91 15.78
N GLY A 14 -14.39 -13.49 16.93
CA GLY A 14 -14.31 -12.10 17.39
C GLY A 14 -12.87 -11.62 17.58
N VAL A 15 -12.00 -12.43 18.18
CA VAL A 15 -10.56 -12.10 18.33
C VAL A 15 -9.88 -11.97 16.97
N VAL A 16 -10.13 -12.91 16.05
CA VAL A 16 -9.56 -12.88 14.70
C VAL A 16 -9.96 -11.62 13.96
N ILE A 17 -11.27 -11.33 13.90
CA ILE A 17 -11.80 -10.14 13.24
C ILE A 17 -11.14 -8.88 13.83
N PHE A 18 -11.10 -8.76 15.16
CA PHE A 18 -10.48 -7.63 15.83
C PHE A 18 -9.00 -7.48 15.48
N THR A 19 -8.22 -8.56 15.52
CA THR A 19 -6.80 -8.52 15.16
C THR A 19 -6.56 -8.23 13.68
N SER A 20 -7.40 -8.74 12.77
CA SER A 20 -7.31 -8.42 11.34
C SER A 20 -7.64 -6.96 11.06
N ILE A 21 -8.61 -6.38 11.78
CA ILE A 21 -8.88 -4.93 11.73
C ILE A 21 -7.64 -4.15 12.16
N ILE A 22 -6.95 -4.55 13.23
CA ILE A 22 -5.71 -3.88 13.66
C ILE A 22 -4.63 -3.96 12.58
N ILE A 23 -4.45 -5.13 11.94
CA ILE A 23 -3.45 -5.30 10.88
C ILE A 23 -3.71 -4.34 9.71
N LEU A 24 -4.95 -4.29 9.23
CA LEU A 24 -5.36 -3.42 8.13
C LEU A 24 -5.32 -1.94 8.51
N TRP A 25 -5.69 -1.61 9.75
CA TRP A 25 -5.66 -0.25 10.27
C TRP A 25 -4.23 0.32 10.33
N GLU A 26 -3.27 -0.52 10.70
CA GLU A 26 -1.87 -0.15 10.79
C GLU A 26 -1.14 -0.25 9.44
N GLU A 27 -1.79 -0.78 8.38
CA GLU A 27 -1.21 -0.86 7.04
C GLU A 27 -1.20 0.52 6.39
N TYR A 28 -0.07 1.21 6.52
CA TYR A 28 0.06 2.58 6.06
C TYR A 28 0.21 2.69 4.53
N ARG A 29 0.57 1.62 3.81
CA ARG A 29 0.65 1.60 2.33
C ARG A 29 -0.59 1.00 1.67
N LEU A 30 -1.71 0.90 2.39
CA LEU A 30 -2.93 0.28 1.86
C LEU A 30 -3.42 1.03 0.62
N ILE A 31 -3.56 0.34 -0.51
CA ILE A 31 -4.12 0.88 -1.75
C ILE A 31 -5.29 0.03 -2.22
N VAL A 32 -6.18 0.62 -3.02
CA VAL A 32 -7.38 -0.07 -3.54
C VAL A 32 -7.03 -1.37 -4.29
N PRO A 33 -6.04 -1.41 -5.21
CA PRO A 33 -5.63 -2.67 -5.83
C PRO A 33 -5.16 -3.71 -4.80
N GLY A 34 -4.43 -3.29 -3.77
CA GLY A 34 -3.97 -4.16 -2.69
C GLY A 34 -5.15 -4.78 -1.91
N ILE A 35 -6.21 -4.00 -1.65
CA ILE A 35 -7.44 -4.54 -1.05
C ILE A 35 -8.12 -5.54 -2.00
N ILE A 36 -8.24 -5.21 -3.29
CA ILE A 36 -8.87 -6.10 -4.28
C ILE A 36 -8.11 -7.42 -4.38
N PHE A 37 -6.79 -7.38 -4.54
CA PHE A 37 -5.96 -8.59 -4.62
C PHE A 37 -5.92 -9.34 -3.30
N GLY A 38 -5.87 -8.64 -2.17
CA GLY A 38 -5.94 -9.24 -0.84
C GLY A 38 -7.25 -10.00 -0.63
N VAL A 39 -8.39 -9.38 -0.94
CA VAL A 39 -9.72 -10.01 -0.84
C VAL A 39 -9.87 -11.15 -1.84
N THR A 40 -9.40 -10.98 -3.09
CA THR A 40 -9.47 -12.03 -4.12
C THR A 40 -8.61 -13.22 -3.73
N GLY A 41 -7.38 -13.00 -3.28
CA GLY A 41 -6.52 -14.03 -2.72
C GLY A 41 -7.16 -14.72 -1.52
N MET A 42 -7.80 -13.93 -0.63
CA MET A 42 -8.65 -14.37 0.49
C MET A 42 -9.95 -15.07 0.06
N ILE A 43 -10.33 -15.12 -1.20
CA ILE A 43 -11.48 -15.90 -1.67
C ILE A 43 -10.99 -17.18 -2.35
N SER A 44 -9.97 -17.07 -3.20
CA SER A 44 -9.43 -18.15 -4.04
C SER A 44 -8.87 -19.36 -3.28
N CYS A 45 -8.04 -19.18 -2.25
CA CYS A 45 -7.57 -20.33 -1.45
C CYS A 45 -8.68 -20.99 -0.59
N GLY A 46 -9.83 -20.35 -0.40
CA GLY A 46 -10.95 -20.86 0.40
C GLY A 46 -11.73 -21.83 -0.44
N ILE A 47 -11.98 -21.40 -1.66
CA ILE A 47 -12.45 -22.22 -2.76
C ILE A 47 -11.52 -23.42 -2.97
N SER A 48 -10.19 -23.23 -3.04
CA SER A 48 -9.21 -24.31 -3.23
C SER A 48 -9.30 -25.41 -2.15
N LYS A 49 -9.42 -25.02 -0.87
CA LYS A 49 -9.59 -25.97 0.25
C LYS A 49 -10.91 -26.74 0.17
N ALA A 50 -11.99 -26.07 -0.24
CA ALA A 50 -13.28 -26.72 -0.43
C ALA A 50 -13.17 -27.83 -1.50
N LEU A 51 -12.48 -27.57 -2.61
CA LEU A 51 -12.25 -28.52 -3.68
C LEU A 51 -11.44 -29.75 -3.24
N LEU A 52 -10.37 -29.55 -2.47
CA LEU A 52 -9.59 -30.66 -1.91
C LEU A 52 -10.46 -31.58 -1.07
N SER A 53 -11.29 -31.01 -0.20
CA SER A 53 -12.17 -31.79 0.66
C SER A 53 -13.17 -32.62 -0.14
N LEU A 54 -13.73 -32.05 -1.22
CA LEU A 54 -14.64 -32.75 -2.12
C LEU A 54 -13.93 -33.93 -2.81
N ALA A 55 -12.71 -33.71 -3.33
CA ALA A 55 -11.92 -34.75 -3.99
C ALA A 55 -11.60 -35.90 -3.03
N CYS A 56 -11.19 -35.61 -1.79
CA CYS A 56 -10.94 -36.63 -0.78
C CYS A 56 -12.18 -37.47 -0.45
N ARG A 57 -13.37 -36.84 -0.40
CA ARG A 57 -14.65 -37.55 -0.21
C ARG A 57 -14.99 -38.45 -1.40
N HIS A 58 -14.82 -37.95 -2.62
CA HIS A 58 -15.23 -38.68 -3.84
C HIS A 58 -14.34 -39.89 -4.12
N ILE A 59 -13.02 -39.77 -3.94
CA ILE A 59 -12.04 -40.83 -4.20
C ILE A 59 -12.07 -41.92 -3.10
N LYS A 60 -12.90 -41.76 -2.04
CA LYS A 60 -12.88 -42.61 -0.83
C LYS A 60 -11.48 -42.71 -0.21
N LEU A 61 -10.65 -41.68 -0.38
CA LEU A 61 -9.33 -41.53 0.25
C LEU A 61 -9.40 -41.66 1.78
N ASN A 62 -10.57 -41.40 2.36
CA ASN A 62 -10.87 -41.60 3.78
C ASN A 62 -10.70 -43.06 4.26
N LYS A 63 -10.58 -44.05 3.36
CA LYS A 63 -10.33 -45.46 3.74
C LYS A 63 -8.85 -45.77 4.01
N ALA A 64 -7.91 -44.95 3.53
CA ALA A 64 -6.48 -45.14 3.73
C ALA A 64 -5.86 -43.83 4.29
N SER A 65 -5.62 -43.82 5.60
CA SER A 65 -5.10 -42.65 6.33
C SER A 65 -3.80 -42.09 5.73
N SER A 66 -2.91 -42.96 5.23
CA SER A 66 -1.65 -42.57 4.59
C SER A 66 -1.85 -41.79 3.28
N ALA A 67 -2.83 -42.17 2.47
CA ALA A 67 -3.12 -41.51 1.20
C ALA A 67 -3.78 -40.14 1.41
N LEU A 68 -4.61 -40.01 2.44
CA LEU A 68 -5.19 -38.72 2.84
C LEU A 68 -4.12 -37.74 3.34
N VAL A 69 -3.20 -38.21 4.18
CA VAL A 69 -2.06 -37.42 4.67
C VAL A 69 -1.16 -37.00 3.51
N SER A 70 -0.87 -37.90 2.57
CA SER A 70 -0.10 -37.59 1.36
C SER A 70 -0.78 -36.53 0.48
N ALA A 71 -2.09 -36.64 0.24
CA ALA A 71 -2.85 -35.65 -0.53
C ALA A 71 -2.88 -34.27 0.16
N HIS A 72 -3.01 -34.24 1.49
CA HIS A 72 -2.96 -33.00 2.26
C HIS A 72 -1.56 -32.36 2.21
N HIS A 73 -0.50 -33.15 2.35
CA HIS A 73 0.87 -32.66 2.17
C HIS A 73 1.10 -32.13 0.76
N GLY A 74 0.65 -32.85 -0.27
CA GLY A 74 0.72 -32.41 -1.66
C GLY A 74 0.01 -31.07 -1.87
N PHE A 75 -1.19 -30.91 -1.33
CA PHE A 75 -1.94 -29.65 -1.38
C PHE A 75 -1.19 -28.49 -0.70
N VAL A 76 -0.64 -28.72 0.50
CA VAL A 76 0.10 -27.70 1.25
C VAL A 76 1.36 -27.30 0.48
N ILE A 77 2.11 -28.27 -0.06
CA ILE A 77 3.32 -28.02 -0.86
C ILE A 77 2.97 -27.25 -2.14
N LEU A 78 1.97 -27.68 -2.90
CA LEU A 78 1.56 -27.01 -4.14
C LEU A 78 1.05 -25.59 -3.88
N THR A 79 0.24 -25.40 -2.83
CA THR A 79 -0.25 -24.06 -2.43
C THR A 79 0.90 -23.16 -2.01
N ALA A 80 1.88 -23.67 -1.27
CA ALA A 80 3.06 -22.90 -0.88
C ALA A 80 3.92 -22.55 -2.10
N VAL A 81 4.21 -23.51 -2.99
CA VAL A 81 5.05 -23.31 -4.17
C VAL A 81 4.39 -22.36 -5.17
N PHE A 82 3.16 -22.65 -5.61
CA PHE A 82 2.45 -21.77 -6.55
C PHE A 82 2.06 -20.44 -5.92
N GLY A 83 1.72 -20.43 -4.63
CA GLY A 83 1.47 -19.19 -3.89
C GLY A 83 2.69 -18.30 -3.86
N LEU A 84 3.87 -18.83 -3.57
CA LEU A 84 5.13 -18.09 -3.61
C LEU A 84 5.49 -17.63 -5.02
N ILE A 85 5.34 -18.48 -6.04
CA ILE A 85 5.64 -18.13 -7.43
C ILE A 85 4.71 -17.03 -7.93
N ILE A 86 3.39 -17.19 -7.77
CA ILE A 86 2.39 -16.22 -8.26
C ILE A 86 2.51 -14.91 -7.48
N THR A 87 2.64 -14.98 -6.15
CA THR A 87 2.81 -13.78 -5.31
C THR A 87 4.12 -13.09 -5.63
N GLY A 88 5.22 -13.84 -5.79
CA GLY A 88 6.52 -13.29 -6.16
C GLY A 88 6.52 -12.63 -7.54
N LEU A 89 5.92 -13.26 -8.55
CA LEU A 89 5.75 -12.68 -9.88
C LEU A 89 4.83 -11.45 -9.86
N SER A 90 3.75 -11.50 -9.07
CA SER A 90 2.85 -10.36 -8.91
C SER A 90 3.55 -9.21 -8.21
N SER A 91 4.25 -9.45 -7.10
CA SER A 91 5.07 -8.44 -6.40
C SER A 91 6.10 -7.85 -7.34
N TYR A 92 6.86 -8.69 -8.05
CA TYR A 92 7.86 -8.22 -9.01
C TYR A 92 7.24 -7.34 -10.10
N THR A 93 6.12 -7.74 -10.69
CA THR A 93 5.46 -6.97 -11.74
C THR A 93 4.78 -5.68 -11.24
N PHE A 94 4.29 -5.65 -10.00
CA PHE A 94 3.61 -4.47 -9.44
C PHE A 94 4.53 -3.52 -8.66
N GLU A 95 5.63 -4.02 -8.10
CA GLU A 95 6.56 -3.25 -7.26
C GLU A 95 7.88 -2.93 -7.97
N HIS A 96 8.38 -3.79 -8.88
CA HIS A 96 9.62 -3.58 -9.62
C HIS A 96 9.38 -2.89 -10.97
N ILE A 97 8.81 -1.68 -10.90
CA ILE A 97 8.49 -0.85 -12.07
C ILE A 97 9.73 -0.06 -12.48
N ALA A 98 10.73 -0.76 -13.01
CA ALA A 98 11.80 -0.14 -13.81
C ALA A 98 11.56 -0.35 -15.32
N HIS A 99 10.81 -1.39 -15.73
CA HIS A 99 10.58 -1.68 -17.14
C HIS A 99 9.09 -1.85 -17.47
N SER A 100 8.58 -0.86 -18.20
CA SER A 100 7.22 -0.79 -18.70
C SER A 100 7.00 -1.77 -19.86
N SER A 101 6.05 -2.70 -19.69
CA SER A 101 5.34 -3.31 -20.81
C SER A 101 3.85 -3.01 -20.62
N PRO A 102 3.11 -2.59 -21.67
CA PRO A 102 1.69 -2.30 -21.56
C PRO A 102 0.95 -3.57 -21.10
N VAL A 103 0.48 -3.51 -19.86
CA VAL A 103 -0.05 -4.63 -19.07
C VAL A 103 -1.25 -5.31 -19.74
N MET A 104 -1.89 -4.69 -20.75
CA MET A 104 -3.07 -5.20 -21.45
C MET A 104 -2.92 -6.58 -22.13
N SER A 105 -1.71 -7.04 -22.46
CA SER A 105 -1.52 -8.40 -23.04
C SER A 105 -1.54 -9.50 -21.97
N TYR A 106 -0.92 -9.25 -20.81
CA TYR A 106 -0.80 -10.25 -19.75
C TYR A 106 -1.99 -10.26 -18.78
N THR A 107 -2.73 -9.15 -18.65
CA THR A 107 -4.01 -9.14 -17.93
C THR A 107 -4.99 -10.09 -18.59
N SER A 108 -4.97 -10.26 -19.91
CA SER A 108 -5.86 -11.20 -20.60
C SER A 108 -5.55 -12.64 -20.21
N ALA A 109 -4.26 -13.04 -20.17
CA ALA A 109 -3.86 -14.37 -19.71
C ALA A 109 -4.18 -14.60 -18.22
N LEU A 110 -3.95 -13.59 -17.37
CA LEU A 110 -4.32 -13.62 -15.95
C LEU A 110 -5.83 -13.58 -15.74
N ILE A 111 -6.60 -12.91 -16.60
CA ILE A 111 -8.06 -12.91 -16.64
C ILE A 111 -8.56 -14.25 -17.15
N PHE A 112 -7.88 -14.92 -18.09
CA PHE A 112 -8.22 -16.28 -18.55
C PHE A 112 -7.91 -17.33 -17.48
N ILE A 113 -6.79 -17.20 -16.77
CA ILE A 113 -6.46 -18.06 -15.62
C ILE A 113 -7.40 -17.77 -14.45
N ASN A 114 -7.73 -16.50 -14.18
CA ASN A 114 -8.72 -16.12 -13.18
C ASN A 114 -10.14 -16.53 -13.60
N LEU A 115 -10.54 -16.43 -14.87
CA LEU A 115 -11.84 -16.87 -15.37
C LEU A 115 -11.94 -18.40 -15.39
N GLY A 116 -10.85 -19.12 -15.69
CA GLY A 116 -10.78 -20.57 -15.54
C GLY A 116 -10.87 -20.98 -14.07
N SER A 117 -10.18 -20.26 -13.19
CA SER A 117 -10.28 -20.44 -11.73
C SER A 117 -11.64 -20.00 -11.16
N MET A 118 -12.30 -19.01 -11.78
CA MET A 118 -13.58 -18.42 -11.37
C MET A 118 -14.78 -19.22 -11.92
N ALA A 119 -14.70 -19.83 -13.10
CA ALA A 119 -15.67 -20.81 -13.60
C ALA A 119 -15.62 -22.11 -12.78
N ALA A 120 -14.43 -22.52 -12.34
CA ALA A 120 -14.26 -23.60 -11.35
C ALA A 120 -14.75 -23.19 -9.93
N ALA A 121 -14.70 -21.90 -9.58
CA ALA A 121 -15.15 -21.35 -8.31
C ALA A 121 -16.67 -21.12 -8.20
N ILE A 122 -17.33 -20.63 -9.25
CA ILE A 122 -18.79 -20.35 -9.29
C ILE A 122 -19.59 -21.63 -9.04
N LEU A 123 -19.01 -22.79 -9.34
CA LEU A 123 -19.61 -24.10 -9.09
C LEU A 123 -19.43 -24.63 -7.64
N SER A 124 -18.68 -23.96 -6.74
CA SER A 124 -18.23 -24.61 -5.47
C SER A 124 -18.37 -23.86 -4.13
N GLY A 125 -18.69 -22.56 -4.08
CA GLY A 125 -19.38 -21.90 -2.95
C GLY A 125 -18.89 -22.06 -1.48
N SER A 126 -17.62 -21.83 -1.11
CA SER A 126 -17.17 -21.67 0.32
C SER A 126 -15.76 -21.03 0.50
N SER A 127 -15.52 -20.32 1.64
CA SER A 127 -14.47 -19.27 1.89
C SER A 127 -13.26 -19.67 2.78
N LEU A 128 -12.28 -18.77 2.96
CA LEU A 128 -10.83 -18.99 3.20
C LEU A 128 -10.26 -18.58 4.55
N LEU A 129 -10.92 -17.71 5.31
CA LEU A 129 -10.37 -17.30 6.60
C LEU A 129 -10.49 -18.46 7.58
N MET A 130 -9.32 -18.97 7.98
CA MET A 130 -9.15 -19.88 9.10
C MET A 130 -9.65 -21.32 8.95
N PHE A 131 -9.00 -22.17 9.75
CA PHE A 131 -9.48 -23.45 10.26
C PHE A 131 -11.01 -23.60 10.17
N SER A 132 -11.46 -24.40 9.23
CA SER A 132 -12.68 -25.15 9.46
C SER A 132 -12.28 -26.59 9.77
N PRO A 133 -12.39 -27.04 11.03
CA PRO A 133 -12.36 -28.46 11.35
C PRO A 133 -13.57 -29.20 10.77
N THR A 134 -14.50 -28.53 10.07
CA THR A 134 -15.82 -29.12 9.78
C THR A 134 -15.82 -30.24 8.73
N LEU A 135 -14.71 -30.50 8.04
CA LEU A 135 -14.68 -31.50 6.98
C LEU A 135 -13.99 -32.82 7.35
N PHE A 136 -13.22 -32.87 8.43
CA PHE A 136 -12.53 -34.09 8.89
C PHE A 136 -13.19 -34.78 10.08
N VAL A 137 -14.29 -34.23 10.62
CA VAL A 137 -15.04 -34.77 11.78
C VAL A 137 -15.70 -36.14 11.53
N GLN A 138 -15.54 -36.73 10.34
CA GLN A 138 -16.07 -38.06 10.04
C GLN A 138 -14.98 -39.07 9.65
N MET A 139 -13.82 -39.01 10.32
CA MET A 139 -12.97 -40.20 10.47
C MET A 139 -13.33 -40.91 11.79
N SER A 140 -13.29 -42.24 11.78
CA SER A 140 -13.49 -43.08 12.95
C SER A 140 -12.58 -42.63 14.10
N SER A 141 -13.09 -42.70 15.33
CA SER A 141 -12.50 -42.05 16.51
C SER A 141 -11.06 -42.46 16.85
N GLU A 142 -10.56 -43.55 16.27
CA GLU A 142 -9.20 -44.07 16.48
C GLU A 142 -8.09 -43.31 15.73
N SER A 143 -8.40 -42.50 14.71
CA SER A 143 -7.39 -41.82 13.88
C SER A 143 -7.19 -40.33 14.23
N ASN A 144 -7.99 -39.77 15.13
CA ASN A 144 -7.98 -38.33 15.44
C ASN A 144 -6.73 -37.87 16.23
N ASP A 145 -5.97 -38.81 16.83
CA ASP A 145 -4.77 -38.48 17.60
C ASP A 145 -3.53 -38.13 16.75
N ILE A 146 -3.57 -38.36 15.43
CA ILE A 146 -2.36 -38.30 14.58
C ILE A 146 -2.23 -36.96 13.84
N ILE A 147 -3.32 -36.24 13.57
CA ILE A 147 -3.26 -34.99 12.81
C ILE A 147 -2.99 -33.82 13.76
N SER A 148 -1.73 -33.67 14.18
CA SER A 148 -1.30 -32.48 14.92
C SER A 148 -1.51 -31.23 14.04
N HIS A 149 -2.21 -30.22 14.52
CA HIS A 149 -2.41 -28.94 13.81
C HIS A 149 -1.14 -28.08 13.73
N ILE A 150 -0.07 -28.55 14.36
CA ILE A 150 1.19 -27.86 14.55
C ILE A 150 1.98 -27.66 13.24
N PRO A 151 2.12 -28.63 12.32
CA PRO A 151 2.87 -28.43 11.08
C PRO A 151 2.24 -27.36 10.19
N ASN A 152 0.91 -27.26 10.20
CA ASN A 152 0.19 -26.21 9.46
C ASN A 152 0.47 -24.81 10.03
N PHE A 153 0.58 -24.70 11.36
CA PHE A 153 0.99 -23.47 12.02
C PHE A 153 2.45 -23.11 11.70
N VAL A 154 3.37 -24.07 11.81
CA VAL A 154 4.79 -23.85 11.47
C VAL A 154 4.95 -23.46 10.01
N ALA A 155 4.23 -24.12 9.08
CA ALA A 155 4.27 -23.80 7.66
C ALA A 155 3.70 -22.40 7.35
N SER A 156 2.57 -22.03 7.96
CA SER A 156 1.98 -20.69 7.80
C SER A 156 2.89 -19.59 8.35
N SER A 157 3.46 -19.80 9.54
CA SER A 157 4.43 -18.89 10.14
C SER A 157 5.69 -18.78 9.27
N ALA A 158 6.27 -19.89 8.83
CA ALA A 158 7.48 -19.90 8.01
C ALA A 158 7.24 -19.22 6.65
N SER A 159 6.10 -19.48 5.99
CA SER A 159 5.75 -18.83 4.73
C SER A 159 5.56 -17.32 4.90
N SER A 160 4.89 -16.88 5.97
CA SER A 160 4.69 -15.46 6.24
C SER A 160 6.00 -14.75 6.58
N THR A 161 6.87 -15.39 7.38
CA THR A 161 8.21 -14.90 7.67
C THR A 161 9.06 -14.83 6.39
N LEU A 162 8.98 -15.82 5.50
CA LEU A 162 9.72 -15.81 4.24
C LEU A 162 9.23 -14.71 3.30
N ILE A 163 7.91 -14.54 3.13
CA ILE A 163 7.33 -13.45 2.33
C ILE A 163 7.78 -12.11 2.88
N PHE A 164 7.78 -11.95 4.20
CA PHE A 164 8.29 -10.74 4.84
C PHE A 164 9.78 -10.53 4.57
N LEU A 165 10.62 -11.55 4.73
CA LEU A 165 12.06 -11.43 4.46
C LEU A 165 12.31 -11.05 2.99
N LEU A 166 11.56 -11.63 2.05
CA LEU A 166 11.62 -11.27 0.64
C LEU A 166 11.15 -9.83 0.38
N SER A 167 10.08 -9.39 1.05
CA SER A 167 9.61 -8.00 0.98
C SER A 167 10.61 -7.01 1.59
N MET A 168 11.33 -7.40 2.65
CA MET A 168 12.39 -6.60 3.26
C MET A 168 13.67 -6.53 2.42
N LEU A 169 13.91 -7.53 1.58
CA LEU A 169 14.97 -7.53 0.57
C LEU A 169 14.54 -6.79 -0.71
N SER A 170 13.25 -6.46 -0.85
CA SER A 170 12.75 -5.69 -1.99
C SER A 170 13.00 -4.20 -1.75
N ASN A 171 13.47 -3.52 -2.79
CA ASN A 171 13.65 -2.07 -2.74
C ASN A 171 12.40 -1.37 -3.31
N PRO A 172 11.80 -0.43 -2.56
CA PRO A 172 12.28 0.10 -1.30
C PRO A 172 11.65 -0.60 -0.07
N VAL A 173 12.41 -0.67 1.03
CA VAL A 173 12.06 -1.42 2.25
C VAL A 173 10.66 -1.05 2.77
N SER A 174 9.85 -2.06 3.06
CA SER A 174 8.51 -1.89 3.64
C SER A 174 8.57 -1.83 5.17
N TYR A 175 7.93 -0.83 5.78
CA TYR A 175 7.84 -0.74 7.24
C TYR A 175 6.66 -1.57 7.76
N VAL A 176 6.88 -2.44 8.75
CA VAL A 176 5.81 -3.18 9.43
C VAL A 176 5.79 -2.78 10.89
N SER A 177 4.63 -2.34 11.40
CA SER A 177 4.55 -1.85 12.77
C SER A 177 4.62 -3.01 13.78
N PRO A 178 5.25 -2.85 14.96
CA PRO A 178 5.21 -3.87 16.01
C PRO A 178 3.78 -4.25 16.42
N VAL A 179 2.82 -3.34 16.24
CA VAL A 179 1.40 -3.57 16.55
C VAL A 179 0.76 -4.53 15.54
N GLN A 180 1.01 -4.37 14.23
CA GLN A 180 0.55 -5.30 13.19
C GLN A 180 1.01 -6.72 13.51
N TYR A 181 2.26 -6.81 13.94
CA TYR A 181 2.89 -8.07 14.27
C TYR A 181 2.26 -8.74 15.49
N ILE A 182 2.11 -8.00 16.61
CA ILE A 182 1.45 -8.52 17.81
C ILE A 182 0.03 -8.97 17.46
N ALA A 183 -0.70 -8.20 16.64
CA ALA A 183 -2.03 -8.56 16.18
C ALA A 183 -2.02 -9.86 15.35
N TYR A 184 -1.09 -10.02 14.41
CA TYR A 184 -0.96 -11.24 13.61
C TYR A 184 -0.71 -12.48 14.46
N TYR A 185 0.25 -12.44 15.40
CA TYR A 185 0.52 -13.58 16.27
C TYR A 185 -0.59 -13.84 17.28
N THR A 186 -1.25 -12.79 17.76
CA THR A 186 -2.44 -12.93 18.64
C THR A 186 -3.57 -13.63 17.89
N ALA A 187 -3.82 -13.25 16.64
CA ALA A 187 -4.75 -13.95 15.77
C ALA A 187 -4.35 -15.43 15.70
N LEU A 188 -3.11 -15.70 15.29
CA LEU A 188 -2.60 -17.05 15.08
C LEU A 188 -2.68 -17.95 16.33
N ILE A 189 -2.34 -17.42 17.51
CA ILE A 189 -2.46 -18.12 18.79
C ILE A 189 -3.93 -18.38 19.15
N ALA A 190 -4.81 -17.41 18.93
CA ALA A 190 -6.25 -17.62 19.14
C ALA A 190 -6.74 -18.79 18.27
N LEU A 191 -6.27 -18.90 17.02
CA LEU A 191 -6.63 -19.99 16.12
C LEU A 191 -6.24 -21.35 16.67
N LEU A 192 -5.00 -21.46 17.17
CA LEU A 192 -4.47 -22.69 17.75
C LEU A 192 -5.25 -23.12 19.00
N THR A 193 -5.53 -22.17 19.90
CA THR A 193 -6.22 -22.46 21.17
C THR A 193 -7.68 -22.88 20.96
N LEU A 194 -8.35 -22.34 19.93
CA LEU A 194 -9.70 -22.75 19.54
C LEU A 194 -9.72 -24.16 18.95
N SER A 195 -8.74 -24.49 18.10
CA SER A 195 -8.65 -25.82 17.49
C SER A 195 -8.37 -26.92 18.53
N GLY A 196 -7.52 -26.63 19.53
CA GLY A 196 -7.16 -27.60 20.57
C GLY A 196 -8.25 -27.92 21.60
N LYS A 197 -9.23 -27.03 21.81
CA LYS A 197 -10.34 -27.29 22.75
C LYS A 197 -11.43 -28.21 22.18
N SER A 198 -11.53 -28.31 20.85
CA SER A 198 -12.53 -29.16 20.20
C SER A 198 -12.23 -30.66 20.32
N THR A 199 -10.97 -31.06 20.53
CA THR A 199 -10.57 -32.48 20.56
C THR A 199 -10.64 -33.08 21.98
N ASN A 200 -10.31 -32.29 23.02
CA ASN A 200 -10.28 -32.77 24.41
C ASN A 200 -11.65 -33.09 25.03
N THR A 201 -12.75 -32.62 24.44
CA THR A 201 -14.10 -32.88 24.99
C THR A 201 -14.71 -34.21 24.53
N SER A 202 -14.13 -34.89 23.52
CA SER A 202 -14.65 -36.19 23.05
C SER A 202 -13.98 -37.39 23.72
N SER A 203 -12.72 -37.31 24.16
CA SER A 203 -12.02 -38.47 24.76
C SER A 203 -12.49 -38.79 26.19
N GLN A 204 -13.07 -37.82 26.91
CA GLN A 204 -13.55 -38.02 28.27
C GLN A 204 -14.88 -38.81 28.36
N TYR A 205 -15.60 -38.99 27.24
CA TYR A 205 -16.87 -39.72 27.23
C TYR A 205 -16.72 -41.24 27.01
N HIS A 206 -15.65 -41.69 26.37
CA HIS A 206 -15.41 -43.13 26.19
C HIS A 206 -14.81 -43.81 27.42
N SER A 207 -14.12 -43.06 28.29
CA SER A 207 -13.55 -43.61 29.53
C SER A 207 -14.58 -43.95 30.60
N LEU A 208 -15.82 -43.42 30.53
CA LEU A 208 -16.88 -43.76 31.50
C LEU A 208 -17.80 -44.90 31.04
N GLY A 209 -17.80 -45.24 29.74
CA GLY A 209 -18.66 -46.29 29.18
C GLY A 209 -18.05 -47.70 29.16
N GLU A 210 -16.72 -47.82 29.29
CA GLU A 210 -16.03 -49.12 29.24
C GLU A 210 -15.59 -49.65 30.61
N SER A 211 -15.77 -48.87 31.70
CA SER A 211 -15.41 -49.30 33.06
C SER A 211 -16.45 -50.23 33.73
N GLU A 212 -17.54 -50.59 33.04
CA GLU A 212 -18.55 -51.52 33.57
C GLU A 212 -18.49 -52.93 32.98
N ARG A 213 -17.53 -53.22 32.09
CA ARG A 213 -17.35 -54.57 31.53
C ARG A 213 -15.90 -55.04 31.59
N MET A 214 -15.35 -55.18 32.79
CA MET A 214 -14.27 -56.14 33.05
C MET A 214 -14.07 -56.34 34.56
N ILE A 215 -14.98 -57.09 35.19
CA ILE A 215 -14.66 -57.85 36.39
C ILE A 215 -14.68 -59.32 35.98
N HIS A 216 -13.55 -59.81 35.47
CA HIS A 216 -13.02 -61.10 35.91
C HIS A 216 -11.60 -61.36 35.41
N SER A 217 -10.74 -61.63 36.40
CA SER A 217 -9.50 -62.41 36.36
C SER A 217 -8.23 -61.76 35.79
N GLY A 218 -7.14 -61.95 36.54
CA GLY A 218 -5.80 -62.00 35.97
C GLY A 218 -4.87 -60.85 36.37
N THR A 219 -4.25 -60.96 37.53
CA THR A 219 -3.04 -60.25 37.94
C THR A 219 -1.95 -60.27 36.86
N PHE A 220 -1.70 -59.12 36.22
CA PHE A 220 -0.38 -58.73 35.72
C PHE A 220 -0.28 -57.21 35.82
N ARG A 221 0.81 -56.73 36.42
CA ARG A 221 1.13 -55.31 36.59
C ARG A 221 2.17 -54.93 35.53
N PRO A 222 1.78 -54.49 34.32
CA PRO A 222 2.71 -53.77 33.46
C PRO A 222 2.72 -52.31 33.91
N ASN A 223 3.90 -51.73 34.03
CA ASN A 223 4.03 -50.27 34.15
C ASN A 223 3.24 -49.63 33.01
N SER A 224 2.31 -48.75 33.35
CA SER A 224 1.34 -48.22 32.39
C SER A 224 2.05 -47.50 31.23
N PRO A 225 1.78 -47.84 29.96
CA PRO A 225 2.28 -47.09 28.81
C PRO A 225 1.77 -45.64 28.75
N ALA A 226 0.77 -45.32 29.58
CA ALA A 226 0.11 -44.02 29.62
C ALA A 226 1.03 -42.89 30.12
N GLU A 227 1.93 -43.17 31.07
CA GLU A 227 2.84 -42.13 31.62
C GLU A 227 3.97 -41.77 30.65
N VAL A 228 4.48 -42.72 29.87
CA VAL A 228 5.53 -42.48 28.84
C VAL A 228 4.95 -41.76 27.61
N SER A 229 3.69 -42.05 27.27
CA SER A 229 2.94 -41.38 26.20
C SER A 229 2.66 -39.90 26.50
N GLN A 230 2.23 -39.56 27.73
CA GLN A 230 1.95 -38.18 28.13
C GLN A 230 3.19 -37.28 28.17
N TYR A 231 4.34 -37.84 28.59
CA TYR A 231 5.58 -37.06 28.69
C TYR A 231 6.12 -36.69 27.29
N THR A 232 6.01 -37.60 26.32
CA THR A 232 6.47 -37.35 24.94
C THR A 232 5.57 -36.36 24.17
N THR A 233 4.27 -36.29 24.47
CA THR A 233 3.35 -35.31 23.87
C THR A 233 3.57 -33.89 24.38
N LYS A 234 3.80 -33.70 25.69
CA LYS A 234 4.13 -32.38 26.25
C LYS A 234 5.44 -31.83 25.69
N THR A 235 6.47 -32.67 25.58
CA THR A 235 7.78 -32.27 25.04
C THR A 235 7.71 -31.93 23.55
N LYS A 236 6.93 -32.68 22.76
CA LYS A 236 6.66 -32.34 21.35
C LYS A 236 5.87 -31.03 21.20
N PHE A 237 4.86 -30.79 22.04
CA PHE A 237 4.11 -29.55 22.05
C PHE A 237 4.99 -28.34 22.36
N ILE A 238 5.80 -28.42 23.44
CA ILE A 238 6.73 -27.35 23.83
C ILE A 238 7.77 -27.09 22.73
N LYS A 239 8.38 -28.15 22.18
CA LYS A 239 9.35 -28.02 21.07
C LYS A 239 8.75 -27.30 19.87
N ASN A 240 7.53 -27.65 19.48
CA ASN A 240 6.91 -27.07 18.31
C ASN A 240 6.38 -25.64 18.53
N VAL A 241 5.87 -25.33 19.74
CA VAL A 241 5.54 -23.96 20.13
C VAL A 241 6.80 -23.11 20.17
N SER A 242 7.91 -23.63 20.70
CA SER A 242 9.21 -22.93 20.69
C SER A 242 9.73 -22.68 19.28
N LEU A 243 9.56 -23.63 18.33
CA LEU A 243 9.95 -23.45 16.93
C LEU A 243 9.11 -22.36 16.23
N GLY A 244 7.81 -22.33 16.50
CA GLY A 244 6.93 -21.27 16.00
C GLY A 244 7.12 -19.91 16.68
N LEU A 245 7.71 -19.87 17.89
CA LEU A 245 8.13 -18.63 18.58
C LEU A 245 9.56 -18.18 18.21
N LEU A 246 10.38 -19.08 17.65
CA LEU A 246 11.71 -18.72 17.13
C LEU A 246 11.62 -17.89 15.84
N LEU A 247 10.70 -18.23 14.93
CA LEU A 247 10.42 -17.47 13.72
C LEU A 247 10.09 -15.98 13.98
N PRO A 248 9.23 -15.64 14.96
CA PRO A 248 8.99 -14.25 15.34
C PRO A 248 10.23 -13.55 15.92
N ILE A 249 11.05 -14.24 16.69
CA ILE A 249 12.29 -13.65 17.24
C ILE A 249 13.29 -13.37 16.10
N ILE A 250 13.45 -14.32 15.17
CA ILE A 250 14.26 -14.14 13.96
C ILE A 250 13.73 -12.96 13.13
N TRP A 251 12.41 -12.83 13.00
CA TRP A 251 11.76 -11.70 12.34
C TRP A 251 12.09 -10.36 13.01
N LEU A 252 11.94 -10.25 14.34
CA LEU A 252 12.27 -9.03 15.08
C LEU A 252 13.74 -8.65 14.87
N LEU A 253 14.65 -9.63 15.01
CA LEU A 253 16.09 -9.42 14.85
C LEU A 253 16.42 -9.00 13.42
N THR A 254 15.96 -9.73 12.40
CA THR A 254 16.20 -9.40 10.99
C THR A 254 15.59 -8.04 10.62
N SER A 255 14.37 -7.72 11.06
CA SER A 255 13.77 -6.42 10.84
C SER A 255 14.59 -5.32 11.49
N THR A 256 15.04 -5.47 12.73
CA THR A 256 15.88 -4.46 13.39
C THR A 256 17.21 -4.27 12.69
N VAL A 257 17.86 -5.36 12.24
CA VAL A 257 19.13 -5.31 11.51
C VAL A 257 18.94 -4.67 10.13
N ILE A 258 17.90 -5.06 9.38
CA ILE A 258 17.63 -4.52 8.04
C ILE A 258 17.20 -3.05 8.12
N THR A 259 16.30 -2.68 9.04
CA THR A 259 15.92 -1.28 9.24
C THR A 259 17.10 -0.43 9.73
N SER A 260 18.02 -1.01 10.51
CA SER A 260 19.25 -0.34 10.94
C SER A 260 20.31 -0.24 9.83
N ASN A 261 20.39 -1.20 8.91
CA ASN A 261 21.37 -1.20 7.82
C ASN A 261 20.88 -0.42 6.59
N ASN A 262 19.57 -0.45 6.32
CA ASN A 262 18.93 0.36 5.30
C ASN A 262 18.52 1.72 5.87
N THR A 263 19.44 2.35 6.61
CA THR A 263 19.34 3.80 6.82
C THR A 263 19.20 4.41 5.45
N THR A 264 18.00 4.97 5.18
CA THR A 264 17.75 5.75 3.97
C THR A 264 18.92 6.70 3.78
N PRO A 265 19.48 6.80 2.56
CA PRO A 265 20.59 7.70 2.28
C PRO A 265 20.32 9.07 2.89
N ALA A 266 21.37 9.72 3.39
CA ALA A 266 21.23 11.05 3.96
C ALA A 266 20.62 11.98 2.91
N ASP A 267 19.58 12.72 3.31
CA ASP A 267 18.88 13.66 2.43
C ASP A 267 19.88 14.56 1.71
N ILE A 268 19.86 14.59 0.38
CA ILE A 268 20.62 15.57 -0.38
C ILE A 268 20.10 16.95 0.03
N PRO A 269 20.96 17.83 0.57
CA PRO A 269 20.50 19.11 1.09
C PRO A 269 19.99 19.97 -0.06
N ALA A 270 18.80 20.55 0.13
CA ALA A 270 18.23 21.46 -0.85
C ALA A 270 18.95 22.81 -0.85
N HIS A 271 19.18 23.37 -2.02
CA HIS A 271 19.52 24.77 -2.21
C HIS A 271 18.28 25.62 -1.94
N LEU A 272 18.37 26.50 -0.93
CA LEU A 272 17.27 27.36 -0.47
C LEU A 272 17.69 28.83 -0.57
N ASP A 273 16.82 29.68 -1.11
CA ASP A 273 16.96 31.13 -0.98
C ASP A 273 16.52 31.55 0.42
N ARG A 274 17.48 31.72 1.32
CA ARG A 274 17.24 32.18 2.70
C ARG A 274 17.22 33.70 2.83
N THR A 275 17.49 34.42 1.74
CA THR A 275 17.54 35.89 1.73
C THR A 275 16.20 36.52 1.38
N TYR A 276 15.32 35.75 0.73
CA TYR A 276 13.98 36.18 0.40
C TYR A 276 13.10 36.41 1.64
N VAL A 277 12.34 37.51 1.61
CA VAL A 277 11.35 37.85 2.64
C VAL A 277 10.00 38.03 1.96
N ALA A 278 9.07 37.13 2.23
CA ALA A 278 7.74 37.16 1.62
C ALA A 278 6.85 38.26 2.23
N GLU A 279 6.06 38.91 1.38
CA GLU A 279 5.08 39.92 1.81
C GLU A 279 3.80 39.29 2.40
N SER A 280 3.49 38.06 2.01
CA SER A 280 2.32 37.31 2.48
C SER A 280 2.71 35.94 3.00
N SER A 281 1.96 35.42 3.98
CA SER A 281 2.30 34.16 4.64
C SER A 281 1.92 32.92 3.84
N PHE A 282 0.79 32.96 3.10
CA PHE A 282 0.27 31.78 2.43
C PHE A 282 -0.63 32.15 1.24
N ASP A 283 -0.35 31.60 0.07
CA ASP A 283 -1.20 31.68 -1.12
C ASP A 283 -1.83 30.31 -1.44
N ILE A 284 -3.08 30.32 -1.91
CA ILE A 284 -3.73 29.16 -2.55
C ILE A 284 -3.97 29.53 -4.01
N VAL A 285 -3.18 28.93 -4.90
CA VAL A 285 -3.23 29.12 -6.35
C VAL A 285 -4.05 28.01 -6.98
N VAL A 286 -5.17 28.40 -7.57
CA VAL A 286 -6.13 27.48 -8.17
C VAL A 286 -6.09 27.60 -9.68
N SER A 287 -5.82 26.48 -10.37
CA SER A 287 -6.01 26.38 -11.82
C SER A 287 -7.44 25.95 -12.13
N MET A 288 -8.16 26.76 -12.90
CA MET A 288 -9.57 26.56 -13.24
C MET A 288 -9.78 26.66 -14.76
N TYR A 289 -10.69 25.88 -15.29
CA TYR A 289 -11.21 26.00 -16.65
C TYR A 289 -12.73 26.14 -16.62
N GLU A 290 -13.48 25.03 -16.61
CA GLU A 290 -14.94 25.01 -16.72
C GLU A 290 -15.66 24.47 -15.47
N GLU A 291 -14.93 24.29 -14.37
CA GLU A 291 -15.47 23.80 -13.12
C GLU A 291 -16.60 24.71 -12.60
N ASP A 292 -17.56 24.10 -11.89
CA ASP A 292 -18.64 24.84 -11.26
C ASP A 292 -18.12 25.71 -10.10
N PRO A 293 -18.35 27.04 -10.10
CA PRO A 293 -17.90 27.94 -9.03
C PRO A 293 -18.38 27.53 -7.63
N VAL A 294 -19.55 26.88 -7.50
CA VAL A 294 -20.06 26.41 -6.20
C VAL A 294 -19.22 25.24 -5.68
N SER A 295 -18.88 24.29 -6.55
CA SER A 295 -17.91 23.23 -6.24
C SER A 295 -16.56 23.80 -5.81
N VAL A 296 -16.01 24.79 -6.54
CA VAL A 296 -14.73 25.43 -6.21
C VAL A 296 -14.78 26.10 -4.83
N LYS A 297 -15.86 26.83 -4.53
CA LYS A 297 -16.07 27.45 -3.22
C LYS A 297 -16.09 26.42 -2.10
N THR A 298 -16.77 25.29 -2.31
CA THR A 298 -16.89 24.21 -1.32
C THR A 298 -15.54 23.53 -1.08
N MET A 299 -14.77 23.30 -2.14
CA MET A 299 -13.40 22.79 -2.07
C MET A 299 -12.51 23.73 -1.24
N LEU A 300 -12.50 25.02 -1.57
CA LEU A 300 -11.72 26.03 -0.86
C LEU A 300 -12.13 26.17 0.61
N ALA A 301 -13.43 26.09 0.92
CA ALA A 301 -13.91 26.09 2.30
C ALA A 301 -13.37 24.88 3.08
N SER A 302 -13.37 23.69 2.46
CA SER A 302 -12.83 22.48 3.07
C SER A 302 -11.33 22.60 3.35
N ILE A 303 -10.55 23.11 2.38
CA ILE A 303 -9.10 23.32 2.53
C ILE A 303 -8.82 24.33 3.65
N LYS A 304 -9.51 25.47 3.66
CA LYS A 304 -9.36 26.50 4.71
C LYS A 304 -9.71 26.00 6.10
N SER A 305 -10.57 24.99 6.22
CA SER A 305 -10.96 24.43 7.51
C SER A 305 -9.89 23.52 8.15
N THR A 306 -8.82 23.19 7.41
CA THR A 306 -7.72 22.38 7.91
C THR A 306 -6.96 23.06 9.06
N THR A 307 -6.31 22.27 9.89
CA THR A 307 -5.76 22.63 11.19
C THR A 307 -4.74 23.77 11.11
N PHE A 308 -3.86 23.75 10.11
CA PHE A 308 -2.91 24.82 9.86
C PHE A 308 -3.61 26.04 9.22
N LEU A 309 -4.36 25.83 8.14
CA LEU A 309 -4.91 26.93 7.34
C LEU A 309 -6.00 27.72 8.05
N LYS A 310 -6.77 27.12 8.97
CA LYS A 310 -7.78 27.84 9.77
C LYS A 310 -7.20 28.88 10.73
N THR A 311 -5.89 28.78 11.03
CA THR A 311 -5.20 29.69 11.95
C THR A 311 -4.58 30.88 11.24
N ILE A 312 -4.58 30.87 9.91
CA ILE A 312 -4.04 31.92 9.06
C ILE A 312 -5.10 32.38 8.06
N HIS A 313 -4.82 33.48 7.37
CA HIS A 313 -5.70 34.02 6.33
C HIS A 313 -5.01 33.87 4.98
N PRO A 314 -5.12 32.70 4.31
CA PRO A 314 -4.47 32.50 3.03
C PRO A 314 -5.13 33.38 1.97
N ARG A 315 -4.32 33.99 1.11
CA ARG A 315 -4.80 34.72 -0.08
C ARG A 315 -5.08 33.71 -1.19
N ILE A 316 -6.26 33.80 -1.79
CA ILE A 316 -6.73 32.85 -2.81
C ILE A 316 -6.70 33.50 -4.18
N ILE A 317 -5.99 32.86 -5.11
CA ILE A 317 -5.79 33.33 -6.47
C ILE A 317 -6.33 32.26 -7.42
N ILE A 318 -7.37 32.59 -8.18
CA ILE A 318 -7.89 31.73 -9.23
C ILE A 318 -7.37 32.21 -10.58
N TYR A 319 -6.69 31.33 -11.31
CA TYR A 319 -6.42 31.51 -12.72
C TYR A 319 -7.45 30.72 -13.53
N THR A 320 -8.33 31.41 -14.24
CA THR A 320 -9.30 30.81 -15.15
C THR A 320 -8.76 30.77 -16.57
N LYS A 321 -8.84 29.60 -17.21
CA LYS A 321 -8.46 29.39 -18.62
C LYS A 321 -9.66 29.37 -19.56
N LYS A 322 -10.88 29.51 -19.03
CA LYS A 322 -12.08 29.55 -19.85
C LYS A 322 -12.17 30.89 -20.58
N PRO A 323 -12.24 30.89 -21.94
CA PRO A 323 -12.38 32.12 -22.71
C PRO A 323 -13.63 32.91 -22.30
N LEU A 324 -13.51 34.24 -22.29
CA LEU A 324 -14.62 35.17 -22.03
C LEU A 324 -15.30 34.97 -20.66
N SER A 325 -14.55 34.55 -19.66
CA SER A 325 -15.06 34.41 -18.29
C SER A 325 -15.36 35.77 -17.68
N ASP A 326 -16.53 35.94 -17.06
CA ASP A 326 -16.82 37.09 -16.20
C ASP A 326 -16.03 36.94 -14.88
N LEU A 327 -14.86 37.58 -14.83
CA LEU A 327 -13.94 37.49 -13.70
C LEU A 327 -14.52 38.09 -12.42
N THR A 328 -15.36 39.12 -12.55
CA THR A 328 -16.00 39.79 -11.39
C THR A 328 -17.06 38.89 -10.79
N ALA A 329 -17.91 38.29 -11.63
CA ALA A 329 -18.87 37.29 -11.18
C ALA A 329 -18.16 36.10 -10.52
N LEU A 330 -17.14 35.53 -11.17
CA LEU A 330 -16.39 34.40 -10.63
C LEU A 330 -15.77 34.72 -9.26
N ARG A 331 -15.15 35.89 -9.12
CA ARG A 331 -14.59 36.38 -7.86
C ARG A 331 -15.65 36.48 -6.76
N ASN A 332 -16.80 37.06 -7.07
CA ASN A 332 -17.89 37.25 -6.12
C ASN A 332 -18.50 35.91 -5.68
N TYR A 333 -18.77 35.00 -6.62
CA TYR A 333 -19.36 33.69 -6.34
C TYR A 333 -18.45 32.84 -5.46
N THR A 334 -17.18 32.73 -5.84
CA THR A 334 -16.17 31.93 -5.12
C THR A 334 -15.66 32.61 -3.85
N SER A 335 -15.86 33.93 -3.74
CA SER A 335 -15.41 34.75 -2.61
C SER A 335 -13.90 34.67 -2.41
N VAL A 336 -13.14 34.87 -3.50
CA VAL A 336 -11.66 34.83 -3.53
C VAL A 336 -11.06 36.21 -3.71
N ASP A 337 -9.77 36.33 -3.39
CA ASP A 337 -9.05 37.61 -3.41
C ASP A 337 -8.75 38.07 -4.83
N ILE A 338 -8.28 37.17 -5.69
CA ILE A 338 -7.82 37.50 -7.05
C ILE A 338 -8.37 36.48 -8.04
N VAL A 339 -8.85 36.97 -9.19
CA VAL A 339 -9.20 36.16 -10.36
C VAL A 339 -8.49 36.74 -11.58
N GLN A 340 -7.73 35.92 -12.29
CA GLN A 340 -7.02 36.30 -13.51
C GLN A 340 -7.35 35.32 -14.64
N GLN A 341 -7.44 35.83 -15.86
CA GLN A 341 -7.63 34.99 -17.04
C GLN A 341 -6.29 34.65 -17.67
N LEU A 342 -6.08 33.39 -18.01
CA LEU A 342 -4.95 32.90 -18.81
C LEU A 342 -5.45 32.32 -20.14
N GLU A 343 -4.55 32.24 -21.12
CA GLU A 343 -4.81 31.42 -22.30
C GLU A 343 -4.88 29.94 -21.90
N ASN A 344 -5.72 29.16 -22.59
CA ASN A 344 -5.88 27.74 -22.32
C ASN A 344 -4.71 26.92 -22.88
N LEU A 345 -3.53 27.07 -22.29
CA LEU A 345 -2.28 26.42 -22.70
C LEU A 345 -1.63 25.74 -21.49
N GLY A 346 -1.11 24.53 -21.67
CA GLY A 346 -0.27 23.86 -20.65
C GLY A 346 -0.96 23.37 -19.38
N ARG A 347 -2.30 23.20 -19.38
CA ARG A 347 -3.08 22.65 -18.24
C ARG A 347 -2.80 23.34 -16.88
N GLU A 348 -2.92 22.62 -15.77
CA GLU A 348 -2.55 23.09 -14.44
C GLU A 348 -1.07 23.46 -14.32
N GLY A 349 -0.17 22.68 -14.91
CA GLY A 349 1.29 22.91 -14.82
C GLY A 349 1.71 24.28 -15.33
N GLY A 350 1.19 24.69 -16.49
CA GLY A 350 1.44 26.02 -17.05
C GLY A 350 0.86 27.15 -16.20
N THR A 351 -0.23 26.90 -15.47
CA THR A 351 -0.78 27.87 -14.51
C THR A 351 0.17 28.09 -13.34
N TYR A 352 0.71 27.01 -12.78
CA TYR A 352 1.60 27.08 -11.62
C TYR A 352 2.93 27.72 -11.98
N LEU A 353 3.51 27.33 -13.12
CA LEU A 353 4.73 27.93 -13.65
C LEU A 353 4.52 29.42 -13.96
N HIS A 354 3.39 29.79 -14.57
CA HIS A 354 3.05 31.20 -14.81
C HIS A 354 3.00 31.99 -13.50
N HIS A 355 2.37 31.43 -12.44
CA HIS A 355 2.32 32.09 -11.14
C HIS A 355 3.72 32.28 -10.54
N ILE A 356 4.56 31.24 -10.58
CA ILE A 356 5.94 31.28 -10.07
C ILE A 356 6.76 32.36 -10.78
N VAL A 357 6.76 32.35 -12.12
CA VAL A 357 7.56 33.27 -12.94
C VAL A 357 7.07 34.72 -12.77
N THR A 358 5.76 34.93 -12.88
CA THR A 358 5.19 36.29 -12.87
C THR A 358 5.24 36.96 -11.50
N ASN A 359 5.24 36.16 -10.42
CA ASN A 359 5.26 36.66 -9.05
C ASN A 359 6.60 36.35 -8.36
N TRP A 360 7.69 36.14 -9.11
CA TRP A 360 8.97 35.66 -8.58
C TRP A 360 9.43 36.44 -7.34
N ASP A 361 9.31 37.77 -7.38
CA ASP A 361 9.73 38.67 -6.31
C ASP A 361 8.68 38.90 -5.22
N SER A 362 7.44 38.42 -5.41
CA SER A 362 6.29 38.63 -4.51
C SER A 362 5.58 37.33 -4.10
N LEU A 363 6.27 36.19 -4.22
CA LEU A 363 5.80 34.88 -3.76
C LEU A 363 5.43 34.92 -2.26
N ALA A 364 4.31 34.28 -1.92
CA ALA A 364 4.00 34.02 -0.52
C ALA A 364 5.04 33.10 0.13
N GLN A 365 5.18 33.16 1.45
CA GLN A 365 6.11 32.31 2.20
C GLN A 365 5.91 30.82 1.88
N LYS A 366 4.64 30.42 1.67
CA LYS A 366 4.25 29.12 1.10
C LYS A 366 3.10 29.32 0.13
N THR A 367 3.08 28.50 -0.91
CA THR A 367 2.01 28.49 -1.90
C THR A 367 1.49 27.06 -2.06
N MET A 368 0.17 26.89 -1.92
CA MET A 368 -0.53 25.67 -2.32
C MET A 368 -0.95 25.80 -3.77
N PHE A 369 -0.50 24.88 -4.61
CA PHE A 369 -0.90 24.75 -6.01
C PHE A 369 -1.91 23.63 -6.14
N ILE A 370 -3.09 23.93 -6.68
CA ILE A 370 -4.19 22.97 -6.76
C ILE A 370 -5.12 23.24 -7.95
N GLN A 371 -5.77 22.19 -8.45
CA GLN A 371 -6.82 22.29 -9.47
C GLN A 371 -8.17 22.68 -8.84
N ALA A 372 -9.02 23.37 -9.59
CA ALA A 372 -10.37 23.78 -9.18
C ALA A 372 -11.31 22.59 -8.87
N HIS A 373 -11.03 21.43 -9.45
CA HIS A 373 -11.60 20.14 -9.07
C HIS A 373 -10.50 19.20 -8.56
N ALA A 374 -9.98 19.51 -7.36
CA ALA A 374 -8.91 18.73 -6.77
C ALA A 374 -9.25 17.23 -6.70
N HIS A 375 -8.31 16.41 -7.14
CA HIS A 375 -8.51 14.97 -7.13
C HIS A 375 -8.46 14.43 -5.70
N ASN A 376 -9.34 13.47 -5.40
CA ASN A 376 -9.33 12.72 -4.13
C ASN A 376 -9.45 13.64 -2.90
N MET A 377 -10.39 14.59 -2.91
CA MET A 377 -10.59 15.54 -1.81
C MET A 377 -10.75 14.88 -0.44
N ARG A 378 -11.39 13.70 -0.40
CA ARG A 378 -11.55 12.90 0.82
C ARG A 378 -10.20 12.53 1.45
N GLU A 379 -9.18 12.28 0.64
CA GLU A 379 -7.84 11.89 1.06
C GLU A 379 -6.86 13.07 1.13
N LEU A 380 -7.07 14.11 0.30
CA LEU A 380 -6.29 15.34 0.28
C LEU A 380 -6.39 16.09 1.61
N ILE A 381 -7.60 16.28 2.13
CA ILE A 381 -7.83 17.06 3.37
C ILE A 381 -7.06 16.46 4.56
N PRO A 382 -7.15 15.14 4.85
CA PRO A 382 -6.30 14.51 5.86
C PRO A 382 -4.80 14.67 5.62
N ARG A 383 -4.34 14.67 4.36
CA ARG A 383 -2.91 14.89 4.04
C ARG A 383 -2.47 16.29 4.45
N VAL A 384 -3.28 17.31 4.16
CA VAL A 384 -3.01 18.69 4.59
C VAL A 384 -3.05 18.78 6.11
N ASP A 385 -4.08 18.24 6.76
CA ASP A 385 -4.24 18.29 8.22
C ASP A 385 -3.11 17.61 9.00
N ASN A 386 -2.65 16.46 8.52
CA ASN A 386 -1.67 15.65 9.25
C ASN A 386 -0.22 16.12 9.02
N TYR A 387 0.06 16.80 7.90
CA TYR A 387 1.44 17.05 7.47
C TYR A 387 1.75 18.52 7.20
N LEU A 388 0.82 19.39 6.81
CA LEU A 388 1.16 20.79 6.55
C LEU A 388 1.53 21.52 7.85
N VAL A 389 2.75 22.07 7.90
CA VAL A 389 3.33 22.73 9.08
C VAL A 389 4.08 24.02 8.71
N GLY A 390 4.45 24.79 9.73
CA GLY A 390 5.12 26.09 9.56
C GLY A 390 6.47 26.02 8.83
N ASN A 391 7.16 24.89 8.85
CA ASN A 391 8.44 24.67 8.15
C ASN A 391 8.31 23.73 6.93
N THR A 392 7.10 23.54 6.40
CA THR A 392 6.90 22.80 5.14
C THR A 392 7.65 23.51 4.00
N GLY A 393 8.60 22.80 3.40
CA GLY A 393 9.33 23.20 2.19
C GLY A 393 8.64 22.71 0.93
N MET A 394 8.36 21.41 0.85
CA MET A 394 7.58 20.80 -0.25
C MET A 394 6.75 19.63 0.28
N LEU A 395 5.43 19.73 0.17
CA LEU A 395 4.47 18.68 0.53
C LEU A 395 3.67 18.26 -0.71
N ASN A 396 3.91 17.03 -1.17
CA ASN A 396 3.12 16.42 -2.24
C ASN A 396 1.74 15.98 -1.71
N LEU A 397 0.67 16.45 -2.36
CA LEU A 397 -0.72 16.11 -2.01
C LEU A 397 -1.28 15.00 -2.91
N GLY A 398 -0.50 14.50 -3.88
CA GLY A 398 -0.85 13.39 -4.75
C GLY A 398 -0.53 12.01 -4.18
N PHE A 399 -0.41 11.02 -5.08
CA PHE A 399 0.01 9.68 -4.71
C PHE A 399 1.44 9.70 -4.16
N ALA A 400 1.67 8.93 -3.09
CA ALA A 400 2.98 8.73 -2.50
C ALA A 400 3.65 7.45 -3.04
N GLY A 401 4.98 7.37 -2.92
CA GLY A 401 5.72 6.12 -3.08
C GLY A 401 6.00 5.68 -4.51
N VAL A 402 5.86 6.56 -5.51
CA VAL A 402 6.15 6.21 -6.90
C VAL A 402 7.55 6.68 -7.26
N LEU A 403 8.47 5.73 -7.37
CA LEU A 403 9.84 5.95 -7.81
C LEU A 403 9.98 5.56 -9.28
N CYS A 404 10.93 6.18 -9.97
CA CYS A 404 11.42 5.71 -11.25
C CYS A 404 12.95 5.68 -11.27
N ASP A 405 13.53 4.89 -12.16
CA ASP A 405 14.95 4.98 -12.48
C ASP A 405 15.23 6.35 -13.12
N CYS A 406 16.33 7.01 -12.74
CA CYS A 406 16.57 8.35 -13.25
C CYS A 406 16.92 8.39 -14.74
N GLN A 407 17.60 7.37 -15.27
CA GLN A 407 18.04 7.34 -16.67
C GLN A 407 16.94 6.82 -17.60
N ASP A 408 16.07 5.91 -17.12
CA ASP A 408 14.94 5.36 -17.87
C ASP A 408 13.61 5.55 -17.11
N CYS A 409 13.29 6.80 -16.81
CA CYS A 409 12.13 7.11 -15.99
C CYS A 409 10.80 6.84 -16.71
N SER A 410 9.97 5.98 -16.13
CA SER A 410 8.61 5.70 -16.60
C SER A 410 7.69 5.36 -15.43
N ASP A 411 6.37 5.35 -15.67
CA ASP A 411 5.39 4.98 -14.67
C ASP A 411 4.42 3.87 -15.11
N ARG A 412 3.73 3.29 -14.11
CA ARG A 412 2.76 2.20 -14.33
C ARG A 412 1.52 2.59 -15.13
N TRP A 413 1.31 3.89 -15.38
CA TRP A 413 0.19 4.40 -16.16
C TRP A 413 0.57 4.61 -17.63
N GLY A 414 1.79 4.24 -18.02
CA GLY A 414 2.26 4.29 -19.41
C GLY A 414 2.90 5.61 -19.79
N TRP A 415 3.18 6.51 -18.84
CA TRP A 415 4.03 7.67 -19.10
C TRP A 415 5.51 7.24 -19.09
N LYS A 416 6.30 7.84 -19.99
CA LYS A 416 7.76 7.67 -20.06
C LYS A 416 8.39 9.03 -20.35
N ASP A 417 9.55 9.30 -19.75
CA ASP A 417 10.33 10.49 -20.02
C ASP A 417 10.95 10.43 -21.41
N GLN A 418 10.21 10.94 -22.39
CA GLN A 418 10.61 10.89 -23.80
C GLN A 418 11.75 11.87 -24.16
N TRP A 419 12.01 12.86 -23.30
CA TRP A 419 12.91 13.97 -23.59
C TRP A 419 14.10 14.03 -22.64
N GLU A 420 14.33 12.98 -21.84
CA GLU A 420 15.41 12.93 -20.85
C GLU A 420 15.36 14.14 -19.89
N MET A 421 14.15 14.62 -19.57
CA MET A 421 13.95 15.75 -18.68
C MET A 421 14.37 15.43 -17.25
N VAL A 422 14.12 14.21 -16.79
CA VAL A 422 14.48 13.75 -15.45
C VAL A 422 16.00 13.79 -15.24
N PRO A 423 16.83 13.11 -16.05
CA PRO A 423 18.28 13.15 -15.86
C PRO A 423 18.88 14.53 -16.19
N SER A 424 18.32 15.27 -17.15
CA SER A 424 18.76 16.63 -17.48
C SER A 424 18.51 17.62 -16.32
N LEU A 425 17.29 17.61 -15.76
CA LEU A 425 16.95 18.45 -14.62
C LEU A 425 17.77 18.06 -13.39
N TYR A 426 17.92 16.77 -13.11
CA TYR A 426 18.74 16.31 -11.99
C TYR A 426 20.17 16.88 -12.06
N LYS A 427 20.83 16.76 -13.23
CA LYS A 427 22.18 17.31 -13.42
C LYS A 427 22.24 18.82 -13.18
N ARG A 428 21.23 19.58 -13.62
CA ARG A 428 21.16 21.02 -13.39
C ARG A 428 20.99 21.39 -11.91
N LEU A 429 20.24 20.58 -11.16
CA LEU A 429 19.97 20.81 -9.73
C LEU A 429 21.12 20.38 -8.83
N HIS A 430 21.85 19.34 -9.22
CA HIS A 430 22.91 18.71 -8.44
C HIS A 430 24.31 18.93 -9.04
N HIS A 431 24.58 20.11 -9.62
CA HIS A 431 25.90 20.54 -10.11
C HIS A 431 26.64 19.51 -11.00
N ASN A 432 25.93 18.90 -11.96
CA ASN A 432 26.42 17.86 -12.88
C ASN A 432 26.78 16.52 -12.24
N GLU A 433 26.25 16.19 -11.06
CA GLU A 433 26.32 14.83 -10.52
C GLU A 433 25.64 13.81 -11.45
N THR A 434 26.13 12.57 -11.41
CA THR A 434 25.54 11.46 -12.17
C THR A 434 24.19 11.11 -11.56
N CYS A 435 23.17 11.01 -12.42
CA CYS A 435 21.84 10.64 -11.95
C CYS A 435 21.75 9.12 -11.78
N GLU A 436 22.18 8.65 -10.61
CA GLU A 436 22.22 7.23 -10.23
C GLU A 436 21.10 6.86 -9.24
N GLU A 437 20.61 7.84 -8.47
CA GLU A 437 19.55 7.61 -7.49
C GLU A 437 18.17 7.65 -8.14
N PRO A 438 17.22 6.81 -7.67
CA PRO A 438 15.85 6.81 -8.17
C PRO A 438 15.16 8.13 -7.82
N VAL A 439 14.34 8.62 -8.73
CA VAL A 439 13.60 9.88 -8.57
C VAL A 439 12.18 9.61 -8.09
N LEU A 440 11.73 10.35 -7.07
CA LEU A 440 10.37 10.32 -6.57
C LEU A 440 9.49 11.19 -7.46
N LEU A 441 8.51 10.57 -8.09
CA LEU A 441 7.56 11.24 -8.96
C LEU A 441 6.42 11.91 -8.18
N SER A 442 5.91 13.01 -8.70
CA SER A 442 4.68 13.65 -8.24
C SER A 442 3.49 13.30 -9.14
N TYR A 443 2.27 13.38 -8.59
CA TYR A 443 1.04 13.04 -9.29
C TYR A 443 -0.07 14.02 -8.94
N LYS A 444 -1.06 14.12 -9.82
CA LYS A 444 -2.29 14.94 -9.65
C LYS A 444 -2.07 16.46 -9.66
N GLY A 445 -0.83 16.93 -9.83
CA GLY A 445 -0.53 18.36 -9.90
C GLY A 445 -1.03 19.15 -8.68
N GLN A 446 -0.93 18.58 -7.48
CA GLN A 446 -1.38 19.23 -6.24
C GLN A 446 -0.30 19.12 -5.16
N PHE A 447 0.21 20.26 -4.69
CA PHE A 447 1.31 20.31 -3.73
C PHE A 447 1.37 21.66 -3.02
N VAL A 448 2.13 21.72 -1.92
CA VAL A 448 2.51 22.96 -1.24
C VAL A 448 4.01 23.13 -1.35
N ALA A 449 4.48 24.33 -1.70
CA ALA A 449 5.90 24.65 -1.77
C ALA A 449 6.21 25.98 -1.07
N SER A 450 7.37 26.09 -0.44
CA SER A 450 7.86 27.35 0.15
C SER A 450 8.51 28.24 -0.91
N ALA A 451 8.47 29.56 -0.69
CA ALA A 451 9.22 30.49 -1.52
C ALA A 451 10.72 30.22 -1.49
N ASN A 452 11.28 29.85 -0.34
CA ASN A 452 12.72 29.56 -0.21
C ASN A 452 13.17 28.43 -1.14
N ARG A 453 12.32 27.41 -1.30
CA ARG A 453 12.60 26.24 -2.14
C ARG A 453 12.33 26.49 -3.61
N ILE A 454 11.25 27.22 -3.93
CA ILE A 454 10.99 27.70 -5.30
C ILE A 454 12.16 28.58 -5.77
N ARG A 455 12.55 29.57 -4.96
CA ARG A 455 13.63 30.52 -5.29
C ARG A 455 15.04 29.95 -5.16
N GLY A 456 15.17 28.79 -4.51
CA GLY A 456 16.41 28.01 -4.52
C GLY A 456 16.76 27.44 -5.89
N ILE A 457 15.80 27.42 -6.82
CA ILE A 457 15.99 27.01 -8.21
C ILE A 457 16.19 28.26 -9.08
N PRO A 458 17.12 28.25 -10.05
CA PRO A 458 17.27 29.37 -10.98
C PRO A 458 15.96 29.66 -11.73
N LEU A 459 15.53 30.94 -11.76
CA LEU A 459 14.31 31.39 -12.42
C LEU A 459 14.21 30.90 -13.88
N GLY A 460 15.33 30.92 -14.62
CA GLY A 460 15.40 30.46 -16.00
C GLY A 460 14.92 29.01 -16.21
N ILE A 461 15.03 28.13 -15.22
CA ILE A 461 14.46 26.77 -15.31
C ILE A 461 12.93 26.83 -15.37
N TYR A 462 12.30 27.67 -14.55
CA TYR A 462 10.84 27.83 -14.57
C TYR A 462 10.36 28.50 -15.85
N GLU A 463 11.10 29.49 -16.37
CA GLU A 463 10.81 30.15 -17.64
C GLU A 463 10.88 29.16 -18.81
N GLU A 464 11.96 28.37 -18.91
CA GLU A 464 12.10 27.35 -19.95
C GLU A 464 10.97 26.30 -19.89
N LEU A 465 10.59 25.85 -18.69
CA LEU A 465 9.48 24.91 -18.51
C LEU A 465 8.13 25.55 -18.88
N LEU A 466 7.92 26.82 -18.53
CA LEU A 466 6.72 27.58 -18.86
C LEU A 466 6.58 27.74 -20.37
N ASP A 467 7.66 28.13 -21.04
CA ASP A 467 7.71 28.28 -22.48
C ASP A 467 7.41 26.94 -23.18
N ALA A 468 8.04 25.85 -22.72
CA ALA A 468 7.84 24.53 -23.30
C ALA A 468 6.42 23.98 -23.12
N ILE A 469 5.80 24.16 -21.94
CA ILE A 469 4.46 23.63 -21.64
C ILE A 469 3.34 24.50 -22.21
N THR A 470 3.57 25.80 -22.42
CA THR A 470 2.57 26.71 -22.99
C THR A 470 2.78 26.95 -24.48
N SER A 471 3.81 26.35 -25.09
CA SER A 471 3.98 26.47 -26.53
C SER A 471 2.79 25.90 -27.29
N LYS A 472 2.56 26.43 -28.49
CA LYS A 472 1.61 25.86 -29.46
C LYS A 472 2.28 24.92 -30.46
N THR A 473 3.61 24.99 -30.55
CA THR A 473 4.45 24.32 -31.56
C THR A 473 5.86 24.07 -31.02
N GLY A 474 6.63 23.18 -31.63
CA GLY A 474 8.05 23.01 -31.30
C GLY A 474 8.34 21.65 -30.68
N TRP A 475 9.47 21.56 -29.97
CA TRP A 475 10.03 20.27 -29.55
C TRP A 475 9.15 19.49 -28.57
N SER A 476 8.37 20.19 -27.74
CA SER A 476 7.44 19.60 -26.77
C SER A 476 6.20 18.98 -27.44
N HIS A 477 6.00 19.24 -28.74
CA HIS A 477 4.90 18.73 -29.56
C HIS A 477 5.37 17.78 -30.67
N ASN A 478 6.47 17.05 -30.45
CA ASN A 478 7.04 16.17 -31.48
C ASN A 478 6.17 14.93 -31.73
N GLU A 479 5.39 14.95 -32.81
CA GLU A 479 4.52 13.85 -33.25
C GLU A 479 5.27 12.52 -33.45
N SER A 480 6.54 12.55 -33.86
CA SER A 480 7.34 11.33 -34.06
C SER A 480 7.65 10.59 -32.74
N ILE A 481 7.61 11.31 -31.62
CA ILE A 481 7.91 10.80 -30.29
C ILE A 481 6.61 10.44 -29.54
N ILE A 482 5.61 11.32 -29.59
CA ILE A 482 4.37 11.18 -28.80
C ILE A 482 3.31 10.34 -29.53
N GLY A 483 3.34 10.32 -30.87
CA GLY A 483 2.30 9.75 -31.72
C GLY A 483 1.12 10.70 -31.96
N ASN A 484 0.40 10.48 -33.06
CA ASN A 484 -0.70 11.35 -33.48
C ASN A 484 -1.88 11.32 -32.47
N ASN A 485 -2.47 12.49 -32.22
CA ASN A 485 -3.70 12.72 -31.41
C ASN A 485 -3.57 12.69 -29.88
N LEU A 486 -2.39 12.42 -29.31
CA LEU A 486 -2.20 12.44 -27.84
C LEU A 486 -1.77 13.80 -27.28
N ASP A 487 -1.50 14.76 -28.16
CA ASP A 487 -0.84 16.02 -27.81
C ASP A 487 -1.60 17.22 -28.37
N ARG A 488 -1.90 18.20 -27.50
CA ARG A 488 -2.61 19.44 -27.84
C ARG A 488 -2.07 20.59 -27.00
N PRO A 489 -2.05 21.85 -27.47
CA PRO A 489 -1.52 22.96 -26.68
C PRO A 489 -2.22 23.18 -25.32
N ASP A 490 -3.53 22.89 -25.24
CA ASP A 490 -4.31 22.95 -23.99
C ASP A 490 -4.09 21.74 -23.08
N ALA A 491 -3.70 20.60 -23.64
CA ALA A 491 -3.41 19.35 -22.95
C ALA A 491 -2.14 18.67 -23.49
N PRO A 492 -0.96 19.29 -23.33
CA PRO A 492 0.25 18.78 -23.95
C PRO A 492 0.72 17.51 -23.24
N TYR A 493 1.31 16.56 -23.98
CA TYR A 493 1.91 15.38 -23.36
C TYR A 493 3.03 15.78 -22.38
N PHE A 494 3.78 16.83 -22.72
CA PHE A 494 4.77 17.44 -21.84
C PHE A 494 4.18 17.93 -20.50
N GLY A 495 2.89 18.23 -20.45
CA GLY A 495 2.20 18.55 -19.20
C GLY A 495 2.18 17.38 -18.20
N TYR A 496 2.10 16.14 -18.69
CA TYR A 496 2.27 14.97 -17.82
C TYR A 496 3.70 14.89 -17.28
N THR A 497 4.71 15.18 -18.11
CA THR A 497 6.12 15.23 -17.67
C THR A 497 6.29 16.26 -16.56
N VAL A 498 5.81 17.49 -16.73
CA VAL A 498 5.87 18.51 -15.67
C VAL A 498 5.13 18.07 -14.40
N GLU A 499 3.98 17.41 -14.50
CA GLU A 499 3.29 16.85 -13.33
C GLU A 499 4.18 15.87 -12.53
N ARG A 500 5.02 15.07 -13.20
CA ARG A 500 5.91 14.08 -12.57
C ARG A 500 7.15 14.72 -11.93
N LEU A 501 7.55 15.90 -12.40
CA LEU A 501 8.81 16.55 -12.03
C LEU A 501 8.75 17.41 -10.77
N TRP A 502 7.58 17.76 -10.22
CA TRP A 502 7.51 18.72 -9.11
C TRP A 502 8.35 18.34 -7.88
N ASN A 503 8.39 17.05 -7.52
CA ASN A 503 9.22 16.59 -6.41
C ASN A 503 10.72 16.75 -6.73
N LEU A 504 11.17 16.41 -7.94
CA LEU A 504 12.56 16.62 -8.35
C LEU A 504 12.91 18.11 -8.43
N LEU A 505 12.08 18.88 -9.14
CA LEU A 505 12.25 20.32 -9.37
C LEU A 505 12.36 21.09 -8.06
N LEU A 506 11.57 20.73 -7.05
CA LEU A 506 11.60 21.34 -5.73
C LEU A 506 12.56 20.64 -4.76
N GLN A 507 13.51 19.85 -5.28
CA GLN A 507 14.57 19.18 -4.49
C GLN A 507 14.00 18.35 -3.33
N CYS A 508 12.88 17.66 -3.59
CA CYS A 508 12.15 16.83 -2.64
C CYS A 508 11.96 15.40 -3.16
N SER A 509 13.05 14.82 -3.66
CA SER A 509 13.08 13.48 -4.26
C SER A 509 13.66 12.42 -3.31
N ASN A 510 13.32 12.48 -2.03
CA ASN A 510 13.92 11.62 -1.01
C ASN A 510 13.27 10.22 -0.96
N LEU A 511 14.11 9.17 -0.98
CA LEU A 511 13.70 7.78 -0.81
C LEU A 511 12.93 7.52 0.51
N ARG A 512 13.21 8.29 1.57
CA ARG A 512 12.43 8.27 2.82
C ARG A 512 10.98 8.61 2.58
N ILE A 513 10.68 9.61 1.75
CA ILE A 513 9.29 10.01 1.48
C ILE A 513 8.59 8.91 0.68
N ALA A 514 9.28 8.33 -0.29
CA ALA A 514 8.76 7.19 -1.04
C ALA A 514 8.42 6.01 -0.14
N THR A 515 9.22 5.79 0.90
CA THR A 515 9.08 4.64 1.79
C THR A 515 8.13 4.85 2.95
N MET A 516 8.19 5.99 3.61
CA MET A 516 7.56 6.21 4.92
C MET A 516 6.24 6.95 4.83
N CYS A 517 5.97 7.66 3.72
CA CYS A 517 4.72 8.37 3.55
C CYS A 517 3.54 7.38 3.41
N PRO A 518 2.48 7.51 4.23
CA PRO A 518 1.28 6.72 4.04
C PRO A 518 0.63 6.92 2.69
N SER A 519 -0.08 5.91 2.23
CA SER A 519 -1.00 6.07 1.12
C SER A 519 -2.07 7.11 1.45
N LEU A 520 -2.71 7.62 0.40
CA LEU A 520 -3.87 8.51 0.55
C LEU A 520 -5.02 7.84 1.33
N LEU A 521 -5.18 6.52 1.21
CA LEU A 521 -6.24 5.78 1.88
C LEU A 521 -5.95 5.58 3.38
N SER A 522 -4.70 5.29 3.74
CA SER A 522 -4.31 5.07 5.14
C SER A 522 -4.15 6.36 5.93
N GLN A 523 -3.87 7.48 5.25
CA GLN A 523 -3.79 8.86 5.77
C GLN A 523 -2.68 9.14 6.80
N ARG A 524 -2.37 8.20 7.70
CA ARG A 524 -1.39 8.35 8.76
C ARG A 524 -0.71 7.01 9.06
N ARG A 525 0.55 7.09 9.52
CA ARG A 525 1.29 5.97 10.09
C ARG A 525 1.45 6.19 11.59
N ARG A 526 1.20 5.15 12.39
CA ARG A 526 1.52 5.20 13.83
C ARG A 526 3.03 5.32 13.99
N PHE A 527 3.46 6.22 14.88
CA PHE A 527 4.88 6.61 15.02
C PHE A 527 5.50 7.23 13.76
N GLY A 528 4.66 7.65 12.80
CA GLY A 528 5.10 8.44 11.66
C GLY A 528 5.55 9.84 12.08
N ARG A 529 6.53 10.37 11.36
CA ARG A 529 7.02 11.73 11.52
C ARG A 529 6.38 12.65 10.48
N ILE A 530 6.41 13.95 10.75
CA ILE A 530 5.85 14.97 9.86
C ILE A 530 6.64 15.04 8.54
N ASP A 531 7.94 14.76 8.57
CA ASP A 531 8.85 14.72 7.42
C ASP A 531 8.83 13.38 6.65
N ASP A 532 7.91 12.48 6.98
CA ASP A 532 7.71 11.23 6.21
C ASP A 532 7.00 11.49 4.88
N CYS A 533 6.26 12.59 4.72
CA CYS A 533 5.49 12.90 3.50
C CYS A 533 5.91 14.19 2.79
N GLN A 534 6.95 14.86 3.28
CA GLN A 534 7.36 16.17 2.79
C GLN A 534 8.83 16.42 3.06
N CYS A 535 9.37 17.41 2.37
CA CYS A 535 10.65 18.02 2.72
C CYS A 535 10.39 19.27 3.54
N LEU A 536 11.13 19.39 4.64
CA LEU A 536 11.15 20.59 5.48
C LEU A 536 12.29 21.50 5.03
N ASP A 537 12.19 22.79 5.33
CA ASP A 537 13.23 23.80 5.08
C ASP A 537 14.07 24.15 6.30
#